data_AF-A0A451BAU1-F1
#
_entry.id   AF-A0A451BAU1-F1
#
_cell.length_a   1.000
_cell.length_b   1.000
_cell.length_c   1.000
_cell.angle_alpha   90.00
_cell.angle_beta   90.00
_cell.angle_gamma   90.00
#
_symmetry.space_group_name_H-M   'P 1'
#
loop_
_entity.id
_entity.type
_entity.pdbx_description
1 polymer ?
#
loop_
_entity_poly.entity_id
_entity_poly.type
_entity_poly.pdbx_seq_one_letter_code
_entity_poly.pdbx_strand_id
1 'polypeptide(L)' 'MMTTLDECKQKSGQLPLSERALLIEHLVTTLDDLNEKECERLWVAEAERRYLEYRHGNITARSADDVFRDARTGLGSIG' A
#
# COMPACT_ATOMS: atom_id res chain seq x y z
N MET A 1 16.30 -14.43 25.27
CA MET A 1 16.95 -14.33 23.95
C MET A 1 16.35 -13.15 23.23
N MET A 2 17.18 -12.28 22.67
CA MET A 2 16.71 -11.15 21.88
C MET A 2 16.27 -11.64 20.51
N THR A 3 15.17 -11.13 19.97
CA THR A 3 14.75 -11.52 18.61
C THR A 3 15.57 -10.76 17.57
N THR A 4 15.66 -11.29 16.36
CA THR A 4 16.31 -10.59 15.24
C THR A 4 15.72 -9.20 15.01
N LEU A 5 14.40 -9.04 15.21
CA LEU A 5 13.73 -7.75 15.10
C LEU A 5 14.21 -6.76 16.17
N ASP A 6 14.38 -7.21 17.41
CA ASP A 6 14.84 -6.37 18.51
C ASP A 6 16.27 -5.89 18.29
N GLU A 7 17.15 -6.75 17.77
CA GLU A 7 18.51 -6.39 17.40
C GLU A 7 18.56 -5.34 16.28
N CYS A 8 17.72 -5.49 15.24
CA CYS A 8 17.61 -4.51 14.17
C CYS A 8 17.12 -3.15 14.67
N LYS A 9 16.13 -3.13 15.59
CA LYS A 9 15.65 -1.89 16.22
C LYS A 9 16.75 -1.20 17.02
N GLN A 10 17.51 -1.95 17.80
CA GLN A 10 18.61 -1.39 18.59
C GLN A 10 19.69 -0.80 17.67
N LYS A 11 20.15 -1.53 16.66
CA LYS A 11 21.21 -1.10 15.75
C LYS A 11 20.79 0.10 14.89
N SER A 12 19.59 0.09 14.34
CA SER A 12 19.06 1.20 13.55
C SER A 12 18.86 2.47 14.38
N GLY A 13 18.49 2.33 15.66
CA GLY A 13 18.37 3.45 16.60
C GLY A 13 19.70 4.16 16.89
N GLN A 14 20.84 3.47 16.72
CA GLN A 14 22.18 4.02 16.93
C GLN A 14 22.73 4.77 15.70
N LEU A 15 22.07 4.67 14.55
CA LEU A 15 22.50 5.32 13.32
C LEU A 15 22.20 6.84 13.35
N PRO A 16 23.06 7.67 12.73
CA PRO A 16 22.75 9.06 12.45
C PRO A 16 21.43 9.22 11.68
N LEU A 17 20.77 10.38 11.82
CA LEU A 17 19.48 10.65 11.18
C LEU A 17 19.50 10.39 9.66
N SER A 18 20.55 10.81 8.97
CA SER A 18 20.72 10.61 7.52
C SER A 18 20.77 9.13 7.13
N GLU A 19 21.51 8.31 7.88
CA GLU A 19 21.64 6.88 7.62
C GLU A 19 20.35 6.12 7.94
N ARG A 20 19.60 6.55 8.97
CA ARG A 20 18.26 6.01 9.23
C ARG A 20 17.30 6.32 8.09
N ALA A 21 17.35 7.51 7.52
CA ALA A 21 16.50 7.88 6.39
C ALA A 21 16.79 7.00 5.16
N LEU A 22 18.07 6.77 4.84
CA LEU A 22 18.49 5.87 3.76
C LEU A 22 18.06 4.42 4.02
N LEU A 23 18.18 3.95 5.27
CA LEU A 23 17.73 2.60 5.65
C LEU A 23 16.22 2.45 5.51
N ILE A 24 15.44 3.47 5.91
CA ILE A 24 13.98 3.47 5.75
C ILE A 24 13.61 3.43 4.27
N GLU A 25 14.24 4.26 3.44
CA GLU A 25 14.02 4.26 1.99
C GLU A 25 14.27 2.88 1.39
N HIS A 26 15.43 2.27 1.68
CA HIS A 26 15.75 0.93 1.21
C HIS A 26 14.72 -0.11 1.67
N LEU A 27 14.38 -0.13 2.96
CA LEU A 27 13.40 -1.07 3.50
C LEU A 27 12.03 -0.88 2.83
N VAL A 28 11.57 0.35 2.62
CA VAL A 28 10.31 0.63 1.92
C VAL A 28 10.37 0.14 0.48
N THR A 29 11.46 0.36 -0.26
CA THR A 29 11.60 -0.17 -1.63
C THR A 29 11.56 -1.70 -1.68
N THR A 30 12.04 -2.39 -0.64
CA THR A 30 11.92 -3.86 -0.56
C THR A 30 10.52 -4.35 -0.22
N LEU A 31 9.65 -3.47 0.29
CA LEU A 31 8.23 -3.78 0.49
C LEU A 31 7.43 -3.65 -0.82
N ASP A 32 7.89 -2.85 -1.78
CA ASP A 32 7.30 -2.84 -3.13
C ASP A 32 7.62 -4.13 -3.91
N ASP A 33 8.62 -4.88 -3.46
CA ASP A 33 8.97 -6.24 -3.93
C ASP A 33 8.11 -7.33 -3.25
N LEU A 34 6.92 -6.97 -2.73
CA LEU A 34 5.89 -7.96 -2.44
C LEU A 34 5.67 -8.77 -3.71
N ASN A 35 6.01 -10.06 -3.65
CA ASN A 35 5.89 -10.93 -4.81
C ASN A 35 4.49 -10.76 -5.42
N GLU A 36 4.39 -10.71 -6.75
CA GLU A 36 3.14 -10.45 -7.48
C GLU A 36 1.94 -11.24 -6.94
N LYS A 37 2.15 -12.48 -6.47
CA LYS A 37 1.12 -13.34 -5.87
C LYS A 37 0.62 -12.83 -4.53
N GLU A 38 1.47 -12.22 -3.71
CA GLU A 38 1.06 -11.63 -2.43
C GLU A 38 0.29 -10.33 -2.67
N CYS A 39 0.71 -9.51 -3.64
CA CYS A 39 -0.06 -8.37 -4.11
C CYS A 39 -1.43 -8.81 -4.63
N GLU A 40 -1.49 -9.84 -5.48
CA GLU A 40 -2.74 -10.41 -5.98
C GLU A 40 -3.62 -10.93 -4.83
N ARG A 41 -3.04 -11.65 -3.86
CA ARG A 41 -3.75 -12.14 -2.68
C ARG A 41 -4.38 -11.02 -1.87
N LEU A 42 -3.64 -9.93 -1.64
CA LEU A 42 -4.13 -8.76 -0.91
C LEU A 42 -5.23 -8.03 -1.69
N TRP A 43 -5.08 -7.89 -3.01
CA TRP A 43 -6.10 -7.27 -3.87
C TRP A 43 -7.40 -8.08 -3.90
N VAL A 44 -7.33 -9.41 -4.00
CA VAL A 44 -8.50 -10.29 -3.93
C VAL A 44 -9.21 -10.13 -2.59
N ALA A 45 -8.45 -10.15 -1.47
CA ALA A 45 -9.02 -9.98 -0.14
C ALA A 45 -9.72 -8.62 0.03
N GLU A 46 -9.13 -7.54 -0.47
CA GLU A 46 -9.73 -6.21 -0.41
C GLU A 46 -10.97 -6.09 -1.31
N ALA A 47 -10.94 -6.71 -2.50
CA ALA A 47 -12.09 -6.75 -3.41
C ALA A 47 -13.28 -7.48 -2.77
N GLU A 48 -13.05 -8.63 -2.14
CA GLU A 48 -14.07 -9.39 -1.42
C GLU A 48 -14.63 -8.59 -0.24
N ARG A 49 -13.76 -7.97 0.58
CA ARG A 49 -14.17 -7.10 1.68
C ARG A 49 -15.07 -5.97 1.20
N ARG A 50 -14.68 -5.24 0.15
CA ARG A 50 -15.50 -4.14 -0.41
C ARG A 50 -16.81 -4.63 -0.98
N TYR A 51 -16.82 -5.78 -1.63
CA TYR A 51 -18.04 -6.37 -2.15
C TYR A 51 -19.04 -6.67 -1.03
N LEU A 52 -18.58 -7.29 0.06
CA LEU A 52 -19.42 -7.58 1.23
C LEU A 52 -19.96 -6.31 1.88
N GLU A 53 -19.11 -5.30 2.09
CA GLU A 53 -19.55 -4.01 2.64
C GLU A 53 -20.61 -3.33 1.75
N TYR A 54 -20.46 -3.41 0.43
CA TYR A 54 -21.45 -2.90 -0.51
C TYR A 54 -22.77 -3.68 -0.43
N ARG A 55 -22.69 -5.01 -0.36
CA ARG A 55 -23.86 -5.88 -0.23
C ARG A 55 -24.60 -5.68 1.09
N HIS A 56 -23.89 -5.34 2.17
CA HIS A 56 -24.48 -4.97 3.46
C HIS A 56 -25.02 -3.54 3.49
N GLY A 57 -24.75 -2.71 2.48
CA GLY A 57 -25.17 -1.31 2.43
C GLY A 57 -24.31 -0.37 3.29
N ASN A 58 -23.16 -0.83 3.78
CA ASN A 58 -22.22 -0.02 4.57
C ASN A 58 -21.47 0.98 3.69
N ILE A 59 -21.33 0.69 2.40
CA ILE A 59 -20.75 1.57 1.39
C ILE A 59 -21.63 1.65 0.16
N THR A 60 -21.55 2.77 -0.56
CA THR A 60 -22.29 3.00 -1.81
C THR A 60 -21.40 2.87 -3.04
N ALA A 61 -21.96 2.39 -4.15
CA ALA A 61 -21.30 2.42 -5.44
C ALA A 61 -21.26 3.85 -6.01
N ARG A 62 -20.26 4.12 -6.84
CA ARG A 62 -20.21 5.34 -7.67
C ARG A 62 -20.88 5.07 -9.01
N SER A 63 -21.46 6.10 -9.62
CA SER A 63 -21.98 5.98 -10.98
C SER A 63 -20.83 5.75 -11.96
N ALA A 64 -21.06 4.90 -12.97
CA ALA A 64 -20.06 4.63 -13.99
C ALA A 64 -19.67 5.90 -14.76
N ASP A 65 -20.65 6.78 -15.05
CA ASP A 65 -20.42 8.04 -15.76
C ASP A 65 -19.46 8.97 -15.01
N ASP A 66 -19.62 9.09 -13.69
CA ASP A 66 -18.72 9.88 -12.86
C ASP A 66 -17.31 9.30 -12.87
N VAL A 67 -17.18 7.97 -12.73
CA VAL A 67 -15.88 7.28 -12.76
C VAL A 67 -15.17 7.51 -14.09
N PHE A 68 -15.88 7.34 -15.21
CA PHE A 68 -15.28 7.53 -16.53
C PHE A 68 -14.96 8.99 -16.84
N ARG A 69 -15.78 9.94 -16.37
CA ARG A 69 -15.48 11.37 -16.50
C ARG A 69 -14.18 11.71 -15.78
N ASP A 70 -14.04 11.31 -14.52
CA ASP A 70 -12.86 11.63 -13.72
C ASP A 70 -11.59 10.99 -14.31
N ALA A 71 -11.68 9.75 -14.80
CA ALA A 71 -10.57 9.07 -15.46
C ALA A 71 -10.09 9.82 -16.72
N ARG A 72 -11.03 10.31 -17.55
CA ARG A 72 -10.69 11.12 -18.74
C ARG A 72 -10.08 12.46 -18.36
N THR A 73 -10.62 13.13 -17.35
CA THR A 73 -10.05 14.40 -16.85
C THR A 73 -8.62 14.21 -16.35
N GLY A 74 -8.35 13.15 -15.59
CA GLY A 74 -7.00 12.82 -15.11
C GLY A 74 -6.02 12.56 -16.25
N LEU A 75 -6.41 11.80 -17.27
CA LEU A 75 -5.58 11.56 -18.45
C LEU A 75 -5.32 12.84 -19.27
N GLY A 76 -6.31 13.73 -19.36
CA GLY A 76 -6.16 15.02 -20.04
C GLY A 76 -5.26 16.02 -19.30
N SER A 77 -5.03 15.85 -18.00
CA SER A 77 -4.13 16.68 -17.20
C SER A 77 -2.66 16.25 -17.23
N ILE A 78 -2.35 15.12 -17.88
CA ILE A 78 -0.99 14.59 -18.04
C ILE A 78 -0.38 15.03 -19.40
N GLY A 79 -1.15 15.77 -20.22
CA GLY A 79 -0.73 16.33 -21.51
C GLY A 79 -0.25 17.78 -21.45
#